data_AF-A0A1I3QHB9-F1
#
_entry.id   AF-A0A1I3QHB9-F1
#
_cell.length_a   1.000
_cell.length_b   1.000
_cell.length_c   1.000
_cell.angle_alpha   90.00
_cell.angle_beta   90.00
_cell.angle_gamma   90.00
#
_symmetry.space_group_name_H-M   'P 1'
#
loop_
_entity.id
_entity.type
_entity.pdbx_description
1 polymer ?
#
loop_
_entity_poly.entity_id
_entity_poly.type
_entity_poly.pdbx_seq_one_letter_code
_entity_poly.pdbx_strand_id
1 'polypeptide(L)'
;MRKTMILAAALAAAVGMAAAEEKRSFGCSYSSSVDESELQTRADNPGMRSILQEYRVRWDAAYVRAQCEAFAAGDSYEISCLKGRRDWNAIAAMVPEDLHGLSAGALRPHLLALQAENDGFRDAIKFCRSVGAITRGR
;
A
#
# COMPACT_ATOMS: atom_id res chain seq x y z
N MET A 1 65.65 20.13 -4.48
CA MET A 1 64.45 19.53 -5.12
C MET A 1 63.71 18.75 -4.04
N ARG A 2 62.48 19.14 -3.70
CA ARG A 2 61.69 18.58 -2.58
C ARG A 2 60.39 17.96 -3.11
N LYS A 3 59.96 16.92 -2.38
CA LYS A 3 58.66 16.24 -2.34
C LYS A 3 58.45 15.04 -3.25
N THR A 4 58.91 13.90 -2.75
CA THR A 4 58.31 12.58 -2.96
C THR A 4 56.89 12.58 -2.34
N MET A 5 55.87 12.36 -3.17
CA MET A 5 54.51 12.03 -2.72
C MET A 5 54.47 10.58 -2.26
N ILE A 6 53.94 10.32 -1.06
CA ILE A 6 53.55 8.99 -0.61
C ILE A 6 52.01 8.99 -0.59
N LEU A 7 51.40 8.34 -1.59
CA LEU A 7 50.02 7.87 -1.51
C LEU A 7 50.02 6.61 -0.65
N ALA A 8 49.34 6.65 0.49
CA ALA A 8 48.97 5.45 1.24
C ALA A 8 47.46 5.22 1.08
N ALA A 9 47.12 4.07 0.50
CA ALA A 9 45.76 3.61 0.26
C ALA A 9 45.27 2.69 1.41
N ALA A 10 43.93 2.55 1.47
CA ALA A 10 43.13 1.59 2.24
C ALA A 10 42.98 1.89 3.75
N LEU A 11 41.83 1.66 4.42
CA LEU A 11 40.73 0.74 4.16
C LEU A 11 39.36 1.43 4.30
N ALA A 12 38.51 1.30 3.28
CA ALA A 12 37.07 1.43 3.48
C ALA A 12 36.58 0.14 4.15
N ALA A 13 36.29 0.20 5.45
CA ALA A 13 35.59 -0.87 6.15
C ALA A 13 34.17 -0.95 5.60
N ALA A 14 33.97 -1.80 4.58
CA ALA A 14 32.65 -2.27 4.21
C ALA A 14 32.17 -3.21 5.33
N VAL A 15 31.70 -2.63 6.43
CA VAL A 15 30.83 -3.34 7.37
C VAL A 15 29.53 -3.53 6.60
N GLY A 16 29.45 -4.66 5.88
CA GLY A 16 28.18 -5.21 5.45
C GLY A 16 27.38 -5.50 6.71
N MET A 17 26.67 -4.50 7.21
CA MET A 17 25.58 -4.73 8.13
C MET A 17 24.58 -5.54 7.32
N ALA A 18 24.62 -6.86 7.47
CA ALA A 18 23.45 -7.69 7.26
C ALA A 18 22.40 -7.16 8.25
N ALA A 19 21.69 -6.12 7.83
CA ALA A 19 20.53 -5.62 8.53
C ALA A 19 19.64 -6.86 8.69
N ALA A 20 19.38 -7.24 9.94
CA ALA A 20 18.37 -8.24 10.24
C ALA A 20 17.14 -7.84 9.42
N GLU A 21 16.73 -8.68 8.47
CA GLU A 21 15.59 -8.38 7.61
C GLU A 21 14.39 -8.15 8.52
N GLU A 22 14.02 -6.88 8.67
CA GLU A 22 12.79 -6.51 9.35
C GLU A 22 11.65 -7.22 8.62
N LYS A 23 10.77 -7.89 9.38
CA LYS A 23 9.66 -8.64 8.77
C LYS A 23 8.69 -7.66 8.10
N ARG A 24 8.87 -7.48 6.80
CA ARG A 24 8.04 -6.65 5.93
C ARG A 24 6.62 -7.21 5.85
N SER A 25 5.63 -6.35 6.12
CA SER A 25 4.21 -6.70 6.13
C SER A 25 3.34 -5.46 5.91
N PHE A 26 2.25 -5.61 5.16
CA PHE A 26 1.20 -4.58 5.04
C PHE A 26 0.16 -4.64 6.17
N GLY A 27 0.27 -5.62 7.09
CA GLY A 27 -0.60 -5.73 8.25
C GLY A 27 -0.32 -4.65 9.29
N CYS A 28 -1.37 -4.06 9.84
CA CYS A 28 -1.29 -3.10 10.95
C CYS A 28 -1.25 -3.84 12.29
N SER A 29 -0.31 -3.48 13.17
CA SER A 29 -0.22 -4.09 14.50
C SER A 29 -1.41 -3.65 15.37
N TYR A 30 -2.05 -4.62 16.04
CA TYR A 30 -3.06 -4.43 17.09
C TYR A 30 -4.23 -3.47 16.76
N SER A 31 -4.49 -3.19 15.48
CA SER A 31 -5.48 -2.20 15.06
C SER A 31 -6.09 -2.53 13.70
N SER A 32 -7.33 -2.05 13.47
CA SER A 32 -7.95 -2.10 12.15
C SER A 32 -7.09 -1.35 11.12
N SER A 33 -6.97 -1.92 9.92
CA SER A 33 -6.27 -1.31 8.79
C SER A 33 -7.05 -0.17 8.12
N VAL A 34 -8.27 0.11 8.59
CA VAL A 34 -9.18 1.12 8.03
C VAL A 34 -8.96 2.48 8.70
N ASP A 35 -8.96 3.56 7.89
CA ASP A 35 -8.98 4.94 8.36
C ASP A 35 -10.43 5.44 8.46
N GLU A 36 -11.14 5.07 9.53
CA GLU A 36 -12.57 5.39 9.68
C GLU A 36 -12.89 6.89 9.61
N SER A 37 -11.99 7.74 10.13
CA SER A 37 -12.17 9.19 10.08
C SER A 37 -12.22 9.72 8.64
N GLU A 38 -11.43 9.14 7.73
CA GLU A 38 -11.39 9.54 6.33
C GLU A 38 -12.66 9.13 5.60
N LEU A 39 -13.16 7.91 5.85
CA LEU A 39 -14.46 7.47 5.34
C LEU A 39 -15.59 8.39 5.81
N GLN A 40 -15.60 8.73 7.10
CA GLN A 40 -16.64 9.59 7.69
C GLN A 40 -16.58 11.02 7.14
N THR A 41 -15.39 11.55 6.90
CA THR A 41 -15.19 12.92 6.39
C THR A 41 -15.59 13.04 4.93
N ARG A 42 -15.41 11.98 4.13
CA ARG A 42 -15.57 12.03 2.67
C ARG A 42 -16.92 11.51 2.19
N ALA A 43 -17.69 10.87 3.06
CA ALA A 43 -18.97 10.28 2.72
C ALA A 43 -20.00 10.46 3.84
N ASP A 44 -21.03 11.24 3.54
CA ASP A 44 -22.05 11.63 4.53
C ASP A 44 -23.02 10.49 4.88
N ASN A 45 -23.19 9.50 4.00
CA ASN A 45 -24.11 8.39 4.21
C ASN A 45 -23.39 7.02 4.23
N PRO A 46 -23.94 6.02 4.96
CA PRO A 46 -23.31 4.71 5.09
C PRO A 46 -23.08 3.97 3.76
N GLY A 47 -23.98 4.12 2.79
CA GLY A 47 -23.83 3.48 1.48
C GLY A 47 -22.61 3.99 0.74
N MET A 48 -22.40 5.31 0.73
CA MET A 48 -21.23 5.92 0.10
C MET A 48 -19.93 5.57 0.85
N ARG A 49 -19.97 5.46 2.19
CA ARG A 49 -18.82 4.96 2.97
C ARG A 49 -18.42 3.55 2.56
N SER A 50 -19.39 2.66 2.35
CA SER A 50 -19.12 1.30 1.87
C SER A 50 -18.53 1.29 0.46
N ILE A 51 -19.06 2.09 -0.47
CA ILE A 51 -18.49 2.19 -1.82
C ILE A 51 -17.06 2.73 -1.77
N LEU A 52 -16.81 3.81 -1.02
CA LEU A 52 -15.48 4.39 -0.85
C LEU A 52 -14.50 3.37 -0.25
N GLN A 53 -14.95 2.54 0.69
CA GLN A 53 -14.16 1.45 1.25
C GLN A 53 -13.77 0.40 0.19
N GLU A 54 -14.67 0.03 -0.72
CA GLU A 54 -14.38 -0.90 -1.82
C GLU A 54 -13.34 -0.33 -2.80
N TYR A 55 -13.42 0.96 -3.12
CA TYR A 55 -12.40 1.64 -3.94
C TYR A 55 -11.07 1.79 -3.21
N ARG A 56 -11.08 2.03 -1.89
CA ARG A 56 -9.88 1.99 -1.05
C ARG A 56 -9.18 0.64 -1.12
N VAL A 57 -9.92 -0.49 -1.12
CA VAL A 57 -9.31 -1.82 -1.26
C VAL A 57 -8.60 -1.97 -2.62
N ARG A 58 -9.22 -1.50 -3.71
CA ARG A 58 -8.64 -1.55 -5.06
C ARG A 58 -7.40 -0.68 -5.18
N TRP A 59 -7.42 0.52 -4.59
CA TRP A 59 -6.24 1.36 -4.48
C TRP A 59 -5.12 0.70 -3.68
N ASP A 60 -5.45 0.11 -2.51
CA ASP A 60 -4.50 -0.65 -1.70
C ASP A 60 -3.88 -1.79 -2.51
N ALA A 61 -4.66 -2.50 -3.32
CA ALA A 61 -4.18 -3.58 -4.17
C ALA A 61 -3.15 -3.09 -5.19
N ALA A 62 -3.45 -1.99 -5.89
CA ALA A 62 -2.55 -1.38 -6.86
C ALA A 62 -1.26 -0.87 -6.20
N TYR A 63 -1.38 -0.18 -5.05
CA TYR A 63 -0.24 0.31 -4.30
C TYR A 63 0.65 -0.84 -3.80
N VAL A 64 0.07 -1.84 -3.14
CA VAL A 64 0.77 -3.05 -2.65
C VAL A 64 1.51 -3.73 -3.80
N ARG A 65 0.84 -3.90 -4.94
CA ARG A 65 1.45 -4.49 -6.14
C ARG A 65 2.70 -3.70 -6.56
N ALA A 66 2.57 -2.39 -6.72
CA ALA A 66 3.67 -1.51 -7.13
C ALA A 66 4.86 -1.56 -6.16
N GLN A 67 4.61 -1.57 -4.84
CA GLN A 67 5.70 -1.67 -3.85
C GLN A 67 6.45 -3.01 -3.94
N CYS A 68 5.75 -4.10 -4.23
CA CYS A 68 6.38 -5.41 -4.39
C CYS A 68 7.10 -5.56 -5.73
N GLU A 69 6.65 -4.87 -6.78
CA GLU A 69 7.38 -4.77 -8.05
C GLU A 69 8.68 -3.98 -7.88
N ALA A 70 8.62 -2.84 -7.19
CA ALA A 70 9.81 -2.05 -6.85
C ALA A 70 10.81 -2.89 -6.03
N PHE A 71 10.34 -3.64 -5.02
CA PHE A 71 11.18 -4.58 -4.29
C PHE A 71 11.87 -5.60 -5.21
N ALA A 72 11.11 -6.23 -6.12
CA ALA A 72 11.64 -7.23 -7.02
C ALA A 72 12.67 -6.65 -8.02
N ALA A 73 12.53 -5.37 -8.36
CA ALA A 73 13.47 -4.64 -9.22
C ALA A 73 14.73 -4.14 -8.47
N GLY A 74 14.74 -4.19 -7.13
CA GLY A 74 15.81 -3.59 -6.31
C GLY A 74 15.69 -2.07 -6.16
N ASP A 75 14.54 -1.50 -6.50
CA ASP A 75 14.23 -0.09 -6.36
C ASP A 75 13.79 0.25 -4.92
N SER A 76 13.62 1.55 -4.64
CA SER A 76 13.05 2.01 -3.37
C SER A 76 11.59 1.56 -3.22
N TYR A 77 11.24 1.05 -2.04
CA TYR A 77 9.89 0.56 -1.72
C TYR A 77 9.52 0.89 -0.27
N GLU A 78 8.22 0.88 0.02
CA GLU A 78 7.67 1.08 1.36
C GLU A 78 6.59 0.04 1.69
N ILE A 79 7.03 -1.08 2.25
CA ILE A 79 6.17 -2.20 2.64
C ILE A 79 5.90 -2.13 4.15
N SER A 80 4.81 -1.45 4.51
CA SER A 80 4.33 -1.30 5.88
C SER A 80 2.82 -1.11 5.91
N CYS A 81 2.21 -1.09 7.10
CA CYS A 81 0.79 -0.77 7.28
C CYS A 81 0.40 0.52 6.54
N LEU A 82 -0.71 0.47 5.78
CA LEU A 82 -1.16 1.61 4.96
C LEU A 82 -2.03 2.62 5.71
N LYS A 83 -2.45 2.31 6.94
CA LYS A 83 -3.26 3.22 7.76
C LYS A 83 -2.52 4.56 7.94
N GLY A 84 -3.20 5.67 7.68
CA GLY A 84 -2.64 7.02 7.71
C GLY A 84 -1.69 7.38 6.57
N ARG A 85 -1.45 6.48 5.61
CA ARG A 85 -0.52 6.67 4.48
C ARG A 85 -1.21 6.65 3.11
N ARG A 86 -2.50 6.32 3.07
CA ARG A 86 -3.27 6.27 1.83
C ARG A 86 -3.44 7.65 1.24
N ASP A 87 -3.39 7.73 -0.09
CA ASP A 87 -3.83 8.92 -0.81
C ASP A 87 -5.35 8.89 -0.94
N TRP A 88 -6.02 9.46 0.06
CA TRP A 88 -7.48 9.50 0.10
C TRP A 88 -8.10 10.40 -0.98
N ASN A 89 -7.36 11.34 -1.55
CA ASN A 89 -7.84 12.14 -2.69
C ASN A 89 -7.84 11.29 -3.96
N ALA A 90 -6.79 10.51 -4.20
CA ALA A 90 -6.75 9.55 -5.30
C ALA A 90 -7.85 8.49 -5.16
N ILE A 91 -8.07 7.96 -3.95
CA ILE A 91 -9.15 7.00 -3.68
C ILE A 91 -10.52 7.60 -3.96
N ALA A 92 -10.79 8.82 -3.49
CA ALA A 92 -12.07 9.48 -3.74
C ALA A 92 -12.31 9.72 -5.24
N ALA A 93 -11.26 10.08 -5.99
CA ALA A 93 -11.33 10.29 -7.43
C ALA A 93 -11.56 8.99 -8.25
N MET A 94 -11.40 7.81 -7.64
CA MET A 94 -11.76 6.54 -8.29
C MET A 94 -13.27 6.26 -8.26
N VAL A 95 -14.02 6.94 -7.37
CA VAL A 95 -15.47 6.77 -7.27
C VAL A 95 -16.14 7.42 -8.47
N PRO A 96 -16.99 6.70 -9.23
CA PRO A 96 -17.73 7.29 -10.35
C PRO A 96 -18.62 8.45 -9.91
N GLU A 97 -18.58 9.53 -10.68
CA GLU A 97 -19.27 10.77 -10.35
C GLU A 97 -20.79 10.61 -10.21
N ASP A 98 -21.39 9.70 -11.00
CA ASP A 98 -22.83 9.40 -11.00
C ASP A 98 -23.33 8.73 -9.71
N LEU A 99 -22.41 8.26 -8.85
CA LEU A 99 -22.76 7.72 -7.54
C LEU A 99 -22.91 8.82 -6.48
N HIS A 100 -22.31 9.99 -6.69
CA HIS A 100 -22.40 11.09 -5.72
C HIS A 100 -23.83 11.62 -5.62
N GLY A 101 -24.25 11.94 -4.39
CA GLY A 101 -25.61 12.43 -4.10
C GLY A 101 -26.70 11.37 -4.10
N LEU A 102 -26.42 10.12 -4.49
CA LEU A 102 -27.37 9.02 -4.37
C LEU A 102 -27.65 8.68 -2.90
N SER A 103 -28.89 8.25 -2.63
CA SER A 103 -29.27 7.72 -1.32
C SER A 103 -28.60 6.37 -1.06
N ALA A 104 -28.48 5.99 0.22
CA ALA A 104 -27.91 4.69 0.57
C ALA A 104 -28.65 3.50 -0.09
N GLY A 105 -29.97 3.61 -0.28
CA GLY A 105 -30.76 2.60 -0.99
C GLY A 105 -30.44 2.52 -2.48
N ALA A 106 -30.25 3.67 -3.14
CA ALA A 106 -29.87 3.74 -4.55
C ALA A 106 -28.42 3.27 -4.79
N LEU A 107 -27.53 3.41 -3.80
CA LEU A 107 -26.14 2.94 -3.86
C LEU A 107 -25.99 1.42 -3.71
N ARG A 108 -26.97 0.75 -3.08
CA ARG A 108 -26.92 -0.69 -2.79
C ARG A 108 -26.63 -1.58 -4.01
N PRO A 109 -27.32 -1.44 -5.16
CA PRO A 109 -27.02 -2.25 -6.34
C PRO A 109 -25.59 -2.03 -6.87
N HIS A 110 -25.08 -0.79 -6.85
CA HIS A 110 -23.70 -0.49 -7.26
C HIS A 110 -22.67 -1.13 -6.33
N LEU A 111 -22.90 -1.03 -5.01
CA LEU A 111 -22.06 -1.69 -4.01
C LEU A 111 -22.04 -3.21 -4.21
N LEU A 112 -23.19 -3.83 -4.49
CA LEU A 112 -23.27 -5.27 -4.77
C LEU A 112 -22.49 -5.66 -6.02
N ALA A 113 -22.56 -4.86 -7.08
CA ALA A 113 -21.77 -5.08 -8.28
C ALA A 113 -20.26 -5.01 -7.99
N LEU A 114 -19.82 -3.97 -7.27
CA LEU A 114 -18.42 -3.83 -6.83
C LEU A 114 -17.95 -5.00 -5.98
N GLN A 115 -18.78 -5.52 -5.09
CA GLN A 115 -18.43 -6.66 -4.22
C GLN A 115 -18.37 -8.00 -4.97
N ALA A 116 -19.02 -8.11 -6.12
CA ALA A 116 -18.96 -9.30 -6.97
C ALA A 116 -17.67 -9.35 -7.82
N GLU A 117 -17.03 -8.21 -8.03
CA GLU A 117 -15.75 -8.10 -8.76
C GLU A 117 -14.57 -8.52 -7.89
N ASN A 118 -13.47 -8.95 -8.54
CA ASN A 118 -12.20 -9.15 -7.85
C ASN A 118 -11.53 -7.79 -7.58
N ASP A 119 -11.36 -7.43 -6.30
CA ASP A 119 -10.67 -6.19 -5.89
C ASP A 119 -9.16 -6.20 -6.15
N GLY A 120 -8.59 -7.36 -6.48
CA GLY A 120 -7.17 -7.57 -6.80
C GLY A 120 -6.24 -7.64 -5.59
N PHE A 121 -6.70 -7.37 -4.37
CA PHE A 121 -5.84 -7.26 -3.18
C PHE A 121 -5.19 -8.61 -2.84
N ARG A 122 -5.96 -9.70 -2.90
CA ARG A 122 -5.43 -11.05 -2.67
C ARG A 122 -4.33 -11.40 -3.68
N ASP A 123 -4.52 -11.03 -4.94
CA ASP A 123 -3.57 -11.33 -6.01
C ASP A 123 -2.30 -10.50 -5.88
N ALA A 124 -2.41 -9.22 -5.46
CA ALA A 124 -1.27 -8.38 -5.10
C ALA A 124 -0.46 -9.00 -3.95
N ILE A 125 -1.11 -9.44 -2.87
CA ILE A 125 -0.44 -10.12 -1.75
C ILE A 125 0.22 -11.44 -2.19
N LYS A 126 -0.43 -12.21 -3.07
CA LYS A 126 0.15 -13.44 -3.64
C LYS A 126 1.44 -13.14 -4.40
N PHE A 127 1.44 -12.08 -5.21
CA PHE A 127 2.63 -11.65 -5.94
C PHE A 127 3.75 -11.19 -5.00
N CYS A 128 3.44 -10.36 -4.01
CA CYS A 128 4.41 -9.94 -3.00
C CYS A 128 5.12 -11.13 -2.35
N ARG A 129 4.36 -12.18 -2.03
CA ARG A 129 4.92 -13.42 -1.48
C ARG A 129 5.78 -14.17 -2.50
N SER A 130 5.39 -14.22 -3.77
CA SER A 130 6.17 -14.94 -4.79
C SER A 130 7.52 -14.29 -5.09
N VAL A 131 7.63 -12.97 -4.94
CA VAL A 131 8.90 -12.25 -5.11
C VAL A 131 9.70 -12.10 -3.81
N GLY A 132 9.20 -12.64 -2.69
CA GLY A 132 9.88 -12.53 -1.38
C GLY A 132 9.78 -11.14 -0.73
N ALA A 133 8.88 -10.27 -1.21
CA ALA A 133 8.69 -8.93 -0.66
C ALA A 133 8.08 -8.94 0.75
N ILE A 134 7.26 -9.96 1.04
CA ILE A 134 6.66 -10.20 2.36
C ILE A 134 6.73 -11.68 2.71
N THR A 135 6.85 -11.97 4.01
CA THR A 135 6.82 -13.36 4.50
C THR A 135 5.38 -13.91 4.49
N ARG A 136 5.23 -15.24 4.38
CA ARG A 136 3.94 -15.88 4.69
C ARG A 136 3.65 -15.60 6.17
N GLY A 137 2.57 -14.84 6.43
CA GLY A 137 2.01 -14.72 7.77
C GLY A 137 1.81 -16.12 8.33
N ARG A 138 2.29 -16.32 9.56
CA ARG A 138 2.17 -17.59 10.26
C ARG A 138 0.71 -17.88 10.55
#